data_AF-W7PXG3-F1
#
_entry.id   AF-W7PXG3-F1
#
_cell.length_a   1.000
_cell.length_b   1.000
_cell.length_c   1.000
_cell.angle_alpha   90.00
_cell.angle_beta   90.00
_cell.angle_gamma   90.00
#
_symmetry.space_group_name_H-M   'P 1'
#
loop_
_entity.id
_entity.type
_entity.pdbx_description
1 polymer ?
#
loop_
_entity_poly.entity_id
_entity_poly.type
_entity_poly.pdbx_seq_one_letter_code
_entity_poly.pdbx_strand_id
1 'polypeptide(L)'
;MGIYTGLRTAETPWLLVVPCDTPALPMDLVERMVAGIGEGDIAVAHDGERLHPVVALLRVSLADDLEAALTGGERKIDRWYARHDWYRVDFSDCPASFANLNTEEDKQRLQARLDQEAQTG
;
A
#
# COMPACT_ATOMS: atom_id res chain seq x y z
N MET A 1 7.73 -12.87 -5.75
CA MET A 1 6.72 -11.96 -6.34
C MET A 1 5.58 -11.80 -5.34
N GLY A 2 5.65 -10.85 -4.41
CA GLY A 2 4.67 -10.75 -3.31
C GLY A 2 3.26 -10.39 -3.79
N ILE A 3 3.13 -9.30 -4.54
CA ILE A 3 1.84 -8.83 -5.08
C ILE A 3 1.20 -9.88 -5.98
N TYR A 4 1.97 -10.47 -6.90
CA TYR A 4 1.46 -11.53 -7.79
C TYR A 4 0.91 -12.73 -7.02
N THR A 5 1.66 -13.24 -6.03
CA THR A 5 1.18 -14.33 -5.19
C THR A 5 -0.10 -13.92 -4.47
N GLY A 6 -0.13 -12.72 -3.88
CA GLY A 6 -1.33 -12.19 -3.22
C GLY A 6 -2.55 -12.14 -4.14
N LEU A 7 -2.39 -11.65 -5.38
CA LEU A 7 -3.47 -11.58 -6.37
C LEU A 7 -3.97 -12.97 -6.75
N ARG A 8 -3.07 -13.96 -6.87
CA ARG A 8 -3.44 -15.35 -7.22
C ARG A 8 -4.12 -16.09 -6.08
N THR A 9 -3.89 -15.70 -4.82
CA THR A 9 -4.45 -16.37 -3.64
C THR A 9 -5.66 -15.67 -3.05
N ALA A 10 -5.90 -14.41 -3.41
CA ALA A 10 -7.02 -13.64 -2.87
C ALA A 10 -8.37 -14.26 -3.26
N GLU A 11 -9.22 -14.50 -2.27
CA GLU A 11 -10.57 -15.06 -2.47
C GLU A 11 -11.63 -13.98 -2.70
N THR A 12 -11.26 -12.71 -2.54
CA THR A 12 -12.13 -11.55 -2.79
C THR A 12 -11.71 -10.82 -4.06
N PRO A 13 -12.56 -9.95 -4.64
CA PRO A 13 -12.20 -9.21 -5.86
C PRO A 13 -11.05 -8.21 -5.70
N TRP A 14 -10.62 -7.93 -4.47
CA TRP A 14 -9.65 -6.90 -4.14
C TRP A 14 -8.51 -7.44 -3.29
N LEU A 15 -7.31 -6.88 -3.48
CA LEU A 15 -6.14 -7.12 -2.67
C LEU A 15 -5.60 -5.78 -2.17
N LEU A 16 -5.51 -5.59 -0.86
CA LEU A 16 -4.70 -4.52 -0.27
C LEU A 16 -3.29 -5.05 0.01
N VAL A 17 -2.30 -4.31 -0.46
CA VAL A 17 -0.88 -4.56 -0.21
C VAL A 17 -0.35 -3.45 0.68
N VAL A 18 0.38 -3.83 1.72
CA VAL A 18 1.11 -2.91 2.61
C VAL A 18 2.49 -3.49 2.92
N PRO A 19 3.52 -2.65 3.09
CA PRO A 19 4.85 -3.13 3.49
C PRO A 19 4.87 -3.44 5.00
N CYS A 20 5.66 -4.43 5.40
CA CYS A 20 5.74 -4.86 6.80
C CYS A 20 6.54 -3.91 7.71
N ASP A 21 7.24 -2.94 7.13
CA ASP A 21 8.11 -1.97 7.80
C ASP A 21 7.42 -0.63 8.06
N THR A 22 6.13 -0.51 7.77
CA THR A 22 5.31 0.70 7.99
C THR A 22 4.13 0.37 8.92
N PRO A 23 4.36 0.18 10.23
CA PRO A 23 3.33 -0.30 11.16
C PRO A 23 2.34 0.76 11.62
N ALA A 24 2.62 2.05 11.38
CA ALA A 24 1.80 3.17 11.83
C ALA A 24 0.74 3.61 10.81
N LEU A 25 0.41 2.75 9.84
CA LEU A 25 -0.62 3.02 8.84
C LEU A 25 -1.96 3.38 9.51
N PRO A 26 -2.73 4.30 8.92
CA PRO A 26 -3.94 4.80 9.56
C PRO A 26 -5.03 3.72 9.60
N MET A 27 -5.84 3.72 10.67
CA MET A 27 -6.88 2.69 10.88
C MET A 27 -7.99 2.73 9.82
N ASP A 28 -8.21 3.89 9.20
CA ASP A 28 -9.16 4.11 8.10
C ASP A 28 -8.53 3.88 6.71
N LEU A 29 -7.33 3.30 6.63
CA LEU A 29 -6.62 3.03 5.37
C LEU A 29 -7.50 2.33 4.35
N VAL A 30 -8.13 1.21 4.73
CA VAL A 30 -8.97 0.42 3.81
C VAL A 30 -10.15 1.25 3.30
N GLU A 31 -10.84 1.95 4.21
CA GLU A 31 -12.00 2.77 3.87
C GLU A 31 -11.64 3.88 2.88
N ARG A 32 -10.55 4.61 3.14
CA ARG A 32 -10.06 5.66 2.24
C ARG A 32 -9.61 5.11 0.89
N MET A 33 -8.93 3.97 0.86
CA MET A 33 -8.50 3.34 -0.39
C MET A 33 -9.68 2.89 -1.24
N VAL A 34 -10.72 2.30 -0.62
CA VAL A 34 -11.95 1.89 -1.30
C VAL A 34 -12.76 3.10 -1.77
N ALA A 35 -12.82 4.18 -1.00
CA ALA A 35 -13.48 5.41 -1.43
C ALA A 35 -12.73 6.09 -2.58
N GLY A 36 -11.38 6.07 -2.53
CA GLY A 36 -10.52 6.75 -3.49
C GLY A 36 -10.32 6.01 -4.82
N ILE A 37 -10.52 4.70 -4.88
CA ILE A 37 -10.37 3.92 -6.12
C ILE A 37 -11.51 4.14 -7.11
N GLY A 38 -12.71 4.50 -6.64
CA GLY A 38 -13.90 4.68 -7.48
C GLY A 38 -14.19 3.46 -8.35
N GLU A 39 -14.24 3.64 -9.67
CA GLU A 39 -14.43 2.56 -10.64
C GLU A 39 -13.11 1.98 -11.19
N GLY A 40 -11.96 2.49 -10.74
CA GLY A 40 -10.64 2.09 -11.20
C GLY A 40 -10.22 0.69 -10.80
N ASP A 41 -9.03 0.31 -11.26
CA ASP A 41 -8.44 -1.02 -11.01
C ASP A 41 -7.35 -0.99 -9.93
N ILE A 42 -6.69 0.15 -9.76
CA ILE A 42 -5.63 0.33 -8.76
C ILE A 42 -5.82 1.65 -8.02
N ALA A 43 -5.69 1.62 -6.70
CA ALA A 43 -5.51 2.82 -5.89
C ALA A 43 -4.13 2.78 -5.21
N VAL A 44 -3.42 3.91 -5.21
CA VAL A 44 -2.09 4.05 -4.61
C VAL A 44 -2.10 5.20 -3.60
N ALA A 45 -1.62 4.95 -2.39
CA ALA A 45 -1.56 5.97 -1.35
C ALA A 45 -0.51 7.05 -1.68
N HIS A 46 -0.78 8.28 -1.26
CA HIS A 46 0.11 9.43 -1.38
C HIS A 46 0.12 10.22 -0.09
N ASP A 47 1.29 10.40 0.51
CA ASP A 47 1.45 11.05 1.83
C ASP A 47 1.45 12.59 1.78
N GLY A 48 1.21 13.18 0.62
CA GLY A 48 1.31 14.62 0.38
C GLY A 48 2.63 15.03 -0.28
N GLU A 49 3.68 14.23 -0.16
CA GLU A 49 4.99 14.47 -0.77
C GLU A 49 5.30 13.48 -1.90
N ARG A 50 4.95 12.21 -1.71
CA ARG A 50 5.27 11.12 -2.65
C ARG A 50 4.19 10.05 -2.69
N LEU A 51 4.19 9.29 -3.79
CA LEU A 51 3.44 8.05 -3.91
C LEU A 51 4.10 6.94 -3.07
N HIS A 52 3.27 6.04 -2.57
CA HIS A 52 3.67 4.80 -1.91
C HIS A 52 3.18 3.60 -2.72
N PRO A 53 3.91 3.18 -3.78
CA PRO A 53 3.43 2.13 -4.70
C PRO A 53 3.19 0.77 -4.04
N VAL A 54 3.75 0.53 -2.86
CA VAL A 54 3.54 -0.72 -2.10
C VAL A 54 2.48 -0.58 -1.00
N VAL A 55 1.81 0.57 -0.91
CA VAL A 55 0.56 0.77 -0.17
C VAL A 55 -0.55 0.99 -1.20
N ALA A 56 -1.09 -0.12 -1.70
CA ALA A 56 -1.95 -0.12 -2.87
C ALA A 56 -3.10 -1.12 -2.75
N LEU A 57 -4.27 -0.71 -3.24
CA LEU A 57 -5.45 -1.56 -3.43
C LEU A 57 -5.51 -1.94 -4.91
N LEU A 58 -5.61 -3.23 -5.21
CA LEU A 58 -5.57 -3.75 -6.57
C LEU A 58 -6.75 -4.69 -6.84
N ARG A 59 -7.31 -4.62 -8.06
CA ARG A 59 -8.29 -5.58 -8.54
C ARG A 59 -7.62 -6.93 -8.82
N VAL A 60 -8.19 -8.01 -8.31
CA VAL A 60 -7.63 -9.38 -8.47
C VAL A 60 -7.58 -9.85 -9.92
N SER A 61 -8.47 -9.34 -10.78
CA SER A 61 -8.45 -9.63 -12.23
C SER A 61 -7.18 -9.16 -12.94
N LEU A 62 -6.35 -8.33 -12.31
CA LEU A 62 -5.06 -7.90 -12.86
C LEU A 62 -3.97 -8.97 -12.77
N ALA A 63 -4.22 -10.10 -12.11
CA ALA A 63 -3.23 -11.16 -11.91
C ALA A 63 -2.60 -11.66 -13.23
N ASP A 64 -3.42 -11.84 -14.27
CA ASP A 64 -2.95 -12.33 -15.58
C ASP A 64 -2.07 -11.30 -16.30
N ASP A 65 -2.44 -10.01 -16.28
CA ASP A 65 -1.60 -8.96 -16.86
C ASP A 65 -0.29 -8.80 -16.09
N LEU A 66 -0.33 -8.89 -14.75
CA LEU A 66 0.89 -8.85 -13.95
C LEU A 66 1.83 -10.03 -14.28
N GLU A 67 1.29 -11.24 -14.45
CA GLU A 67 2.08 -12.39 -14.88
C GLU A 67 2.74 -12.17 -16.25
N ALA A 68 1.97 -11.66 -17.22
CA ALA A 68 2.48 -11.34 -18.54
C ALA A 68 3.58 -10.27 -18.49
N ALA A 69 3.40 -9.21 -17.69
CA ALA A 69 4.39 -8.17 -17.49
C ALA A 69 5.69 -8.72 -16.86
N LEU A 70 5.55 -9.54 -15.82
CA LEU A 70 6.70 -10.17 -15.14
C LEU A 70 7.47 -11.11 -16.07
N THR A 71 6.75 -11.89 -16.89
CA THR A 71 7.33 -12.80 -17.88
C THR A 71 8.01 -12.03 -19.01
N GLY A 72 7.45 -10.89 -19.40
CA GLY A 72 8.04 -9.93 -20.35
C GLY A 72 9.24 -9.15 -19.81
N GLY A 73 9.65 -9.39 -18.55
CA GLY A 73 10.82 -8.77 -17.95
C GLY A 73 10.56 -7.44 -17.23
N GLU A 74 9.30 -7.02 -17.08
CA GLU A 74 8.98 -5.83 -16.27
C GLU A 74 9.33 -6.08 -14.80
N ARG A 75 9.95 -5.08 -14.17
CA ARG A 75 10.40 -5.12 -12.77
C ARG A 75 10.04 -3.85 -12.00
N LYS A 76 9.52 -2.82 -12.69
CA LYS A 76 9.11 -1.54 -12.09
C LYS A 76 7.60 -1.50 -11.95
N ILE A 77 7.12 -1.44 -10.72
CA ILE A 77 5.70 -1.40 -10.40
C ILE A 77 5.00 -0.16 -10.98
N ASP A 78 5.67 1.00 -10.96
CA ASP A 78 5.10 2.25 -11.47
C ASP A 78 4.81 2.17 -12.98
N ARG A 79 5.66 1.47 -13.74
CA ARG A 79 5.46 1.24 -15.17
C ARG A 79 4.29 0.29 -15.42
N TRP A 80 4.12 -0.69 -14.54
CA TRP A 80 2.99 -1.59 -14.61
C TRP A 80 1.67 -0.88 -14.28
N TYR A 81 1.64 -0.06 -13.23
CA TYR A 81 0.48 0.77 -12.87
C TYR A 81 0.04 1.70 -13.99
N ALA A 82 0.98 2.32 -14.70
CA ALA A 82 0.69 3.22 -15.81
C ALA A 82 -0.05 2.55 -17.00
N ARG A 83 -0.22 1.22 -17.00
CA ARG A 83 -0.98 0.47 -18.02
C ARG A 83 -2.47 0.32 -17.71
N HIS A 84 -2.87 0.67 -16.49
CA HIS A 84 -4.21 0.42 -15.94
C HIS A 84 -4.89 1.73 -15.54
N ASP A 85 -6.19 1.69 -15.30
CA ASP A 85 -6.89 2.82 -14.69
C ASP A 85 -6.55 2.86 -13.19
N TRP A 86 -5.72 3.81 -12.80
CA TRP A 86 -5.23 3.94 -11.43
C TRP A 86 -5.44 5.33 -10.85
N TYR A 87 -5.73 5.36 -9.55
CA TYR A 87 -6.03 6.57 -8.81
C TYR A 87 -5.06 6.78 -7.66
N ARG A 88 -4.77 8.06 -7.40
CA ARG A 88 -4.04 8.49 -6.23
C ARG A 88 -5.01 8.74 -5.08
N VAL A 89 -4.77 8.12 -3.94
CA VAL A 89 -5.53 8.33 -2.71
C VAL A 89 -4.72 9.21 -1.77
N ASP A 90 -5.32 10.31 -1.34
CA ASP A 90 -4.64 11.31 -0.53
C ASP A 90 -4.62 10.96 0.96
N PHE A 91 -3.43 11.01 1.54
CA PHE A 91 -3.13 10.86 2.96
C PHE A 91 -2.22 11.99 3.46
N SER A 92 -2.27 13.15 2.80
CA SER A 92 -1.52 14.34 3.17
C SER A 92 -1.86 14.89 4.57
N ASP A 93 -2.97 14.46 5.16
CA ASP A 93 -3.34 14.74 6.54
C ASP A 93 -2.56 13.92 7.58
N CYS A 94 -1.95 12.79 7.18
CA CYS A 94 -1.21 11.90 8.08
C CYS A 94 0.11 11.35 7.48
N PRO A 95 1.02 12.19 6.94
CA PRO A 95 2.25 11.73 6.29
C PRO A 95 3.14 10.85 7.18
N ALA A 96 3.17 11.15 8.49
CA ALA A 96 3.97 10.40 9.47
C ALA A 96 3.56 8.93 9.61
N SER A 97 2.33 8.56 9.22
CA SER A 97 1.85 7.17 9.21
C SER A 97 2.50 6.31 8.13
N PHE A 98 3.13 6.93 7.13
CA PHE A 98 3.82 6.25 6.03
C PHE A 98 5.36 6.19 6.22
N ALA A 99 5.83 6.53 7.42
CA ALA A 99 7.25 6.44 7.75
C ALA A 99 7.69 4.97 7.87
N ASN A 100 8.76 4.64 7.15
CA ASN A 100 9.34 3.30 7.16
C ASN A 100 10.33 3.16 8.34
N LEU A 101 10.23 2.07 9.11
CA LEU A 101 11.12 1.73 10.22
C LEU A 101 12.50 1.20 9.79
N ASN A 102 13.16 1.86 8.84
CA ASN A 102 14.44 1.40 8.32
C ASN A 102 15.64 1.72 9.22
N THR A 103 15.48 2.58 10.24
CA THR A 103 16.57 2.91 11.17
C THR A 103 16.30 2.42 12.59
N GLU A 104 17.36 2.11 13.33
CA GLU A 104 17.28 1.73 14.74
C GLU A 104 16.61 2.83 15.59
N GLU A 105 16.79 4.09 15.21
CA GLU A 105 16.09 5.24 15.81
C GLU A 105 14.57 5.20 15.57
N ASP A 106 14.12 4.74 14.39
CA ASP A 106 12.68 4.60 14.11
C ASP A 106 12.05 3.51 14.98
N LYS A 107 12.75 2.39 15.20
CA LYS A 107 12.31 1.34 16.14
C LYS A 107 12.16 1.87 17.55
N GLN A 108 13.14 2.62 18.05
CA GLN A 108 13.11 3.18 19.40
C GLN A 108 11.97 4.19 19.57
N ARG A 109 11.71 5.02 18.55
CA ARG A 109 10.58 5.97 18.55
C ARG A 109 9.22 5.29 18.55
N LEU A 110 9.05 4.23 17.76
CA LEU A 110 7.79 3.48 17.76
C LEU A 110 7.56 2.75 19.09
N GLN A 111 8.59 2.12 19.65
CA GLN A 111 8.51 1.49 20.97
C GLN A 111 8.03 2.49 22.02
N ALA A 112 8.63 3.69 22.05
CA ALA A 112 8.23 4.74 22.98
C ALA A 112 6.78 5.21 22.80
N ARG A 113 6.25 5.26 21.56
CA ARG A 113 4.84 5.60 21.29
C ARG A 113 3.88 4.51 21.75
N LEU A 114 4.17 3.24 21.44
CA LEU A 114 3.37 2.09 21.88
C LEU A 114 3.33 1.98 23.41
N ASP A 115 4.45 2.25 24.08
CA ASP A 115 4.54 2.22 25.54
C ASP A 115 3.71 3.35 26.20
N GLN A 116 3.57 4.50 25.53
CA GLN A 116 2.74 5.62 26.00
C GLN A 116 1.24 5.37 25.77
N GLU A 117 0.87 4.77 24.64
CA GLU A 117 -0.52 4.36 24.36
C GLU A 117 -0.98 3.25 25.32
N ALA A 118 -0.11 2.30 25.67
CA ALA A 118 -0.38 1.24 26.63
C ALA A 118 -0.52 1.71 28.09
N GLN A 119 -0.06 2.93 28.43
CA GLN A 119 -0.18 3.52 29.76
C GLN A 119 -1.37 4.48 29.92
N THR A 120 -2.06 4.80 28.81
CA THR A 120 -3.18 5.75 28.79
C THR A 120 -4.54 5.05 28.57
N GLY A 121 -4.56 3.72 28.41
CA GLY A 121 -5.77 2.89 28.36
C GLY A 121 -5.97 2.09 29.64
#